data_AF-A0A8B5WNH4-F1
#
_entry.id   AF-A0A8B5WNH4-F1
#
_cell.length_a   1.000
_cell.length_b   1.000
_cell.length_c   1.000
_cell.angle_alpha   90.00
_cell.angle_beta   90.00
_cell.angle_gamma   90.00
#
_symmetry.space_group_name_H-M   'P 1'
#
loop_
_entity.id
_entity.type
_entity.pdbx_description
1 polymer ?
#
loop_
_entity_poly.entity_id
_entity_poly.type
_entity_poly.pdbx_seq_one_letter_code
_entity_poly.pdbx_strand_id
1 'polypeptide(L)'
;MEENTTKVLMDYNPNKQVNVEEWLSSDEDERLYAIQCWLSELTGSEIDECVATAVPILGIENQVALGDPPVTGATLDRLLEADIDRMTAIQVISEVLSDSLQATILAKKDFDSDAFAQALEQIDPADIALDYTTDKTPREPSSSVPEFSPEQRRVLIDFAERHADKQAMSWPETAGFLFAVMACPDMVMPSEWSEIVQGEAVFDDTEEAHAVTIARMALMNWISDCISQNRPAIPDDCQPDPEPLRILETDNNFARWCRGVTSGHNWLQLSWDEALEQDSHDDRALGIALILFTFFSNREMAERVVEEMAKQAGPEGMTLEEKATRFHQLIEQAALEYAAIGLEYRQMPSASAPRKPVRSKKIGRNQPCPCGSGKKYKKCCGRPGA
;
A
#
# COMPACT_ATOMS: atom_id res chain seq x y z
N MET A 1 43.66 27.19 17.93
CA MET A 1 42.54 27.42 18.86
C MET A 1 41.33 27.65 17.98
N GLU A 2 40.72 26.56 17.51
CA GLU A 2 39.40 26.62 16.91
C GLU A 2 38.44 26.34 18.06
N GLU A 3 37.64 27.34 18.39
CA GLU A 3 36.57 27.24 19.37
C GLU A 3 35.58 26.20 18.87
N ASN A 4 35.64 25.00 19.47
CA ASN A 4 34.60 23.99 19.37
C ASN A 4 33.38 24.53 20.12
N THR A 5 32.63 25.40 19.46
CA THR A 5 31.30 25.82 19.93
C THR A 5 30.42 24.59 19.84
N THR A 6 30.12 23.99 20.99
CA THR A 6 29.04 23.04 21.13
C THR A 6 27.76 23.77 20.73
N LYS A 7 27.37 23.67 19.45
CA LYS A 7 26.11 24.19 18.95
C LYS A 7 25.02 23.54 19.80
N VAL A 8 24.30 24.35 20.57
CA VAL A 8 23.16 23.88 21.35
C VAL A 8 22.15 23.37 20.35
N LEU A 9 21.86 22.07 20.39
CA LEU A 9 20.89 21.46 19.49
C LEU A 9 19.53 22.11 19.75
N MET A 10 18.89 22.60 18.69
CA MET A 10 17.54 23.15 18.78
C MET A 10 16.58 22.01 19.16
N ASP A 11 15.82 22.19 20.26
CA ASP A 11 14.79 21.24 20.68
C ASP A 11 13.47 21.59 19.99
N TYR A 12 13.11 20.82 18.97
CA TYR A 12 11.89 21.04 18.20
C TYR A 12 10.72 20.23 18.77
N ASN A 13 9.58 20.88 18.98
CA ASN A 13 8.34 20.23 19.38
C ASN A 13 7.15 20.87 18.65
N PRO A 14 6.49 20.17 17.72
CA PRO A 14 5.41 20.75 16.91
C PRO A 14 4.15 21.08 17.73
N ASN A 15 4.03 20.59 18.97
CA ASN A 15 2.93 20.98 19.85
C ASN A 15 3.13 22.37 20.47
N LYS A 16 4.31 22.97 20.32
CA LYS A 16 4.63 24.31 20.83
C LYS A 16 4.96 25.21 19.66
N GLN A 17 4.44 26.44 19.70
CA GLN A 17 4.87 27.44 18.74
C GLN A 17 6.36 27.71 18.88
N VAL A 18 7.06 27.70 17.75
CA VAL A 18 8.49 28.03 17.69
C VAL A 18 8.71 29.47 18.16
N ASN A 19 9.83 29.72 18.85
CA ASN A 19 10.24 31.08 19.15
C ASN A 19 10.70 31.74 17.85
N VAL A 20 9.93 32.71 17.34
CA VAL A 20 10.16 33.34 16.02
C VAL A 20 11.56 33.96 15.91
N GLU A 21 12.04 34.63 16.95
CA GLU A 21 13.36 35.29 16.91
C GLU A 21 14.48 34.25 16.85
N GLU A 22 14.38 33.20 17.67
CA GLU A 22 15.35 32.10 17.70
C GLU A 22 15.31 31.31 16.38
N TRP A 23 14.11 30.95 15.90
CA TRP A 23 13.87 30.17 14.69
C TRP A 23 14.39 30.87 13.43
N LEU A 24 14.14 32.17 13.27
CA LEU A 24 14.61 32.91 12.09
C LEU A 24 16.10 33.26 12.17
N SER A 25 16.69 33.18 13.36
CA SER A 25 18.13 33.41 13.56
C SER A 25 19.00 32.14 13.41
N SER A 26 18.38 30.95 13.43
CA SER A 26 19.08 29.67 13.31
C SER A 26 19.29 29.24 11.85
N ASP A 27 20.29 28.38 11.65
CA ASP A 27 20.57 27.84 10.32
C ASP A 27 19.42 26.94 9.83
N GLU A 28 19.17 26.90 8.53
CA GLU A 28 18.11 26.06 7.97
C GLU A 28 18.41 24.56 8.17
N ASP A 29 19.68 24.16 8.03
CA ASP A 29 20.10 22.78 8.24
C ASP A 29 19.91 22.37 9.71
N GLU A 30 20.08 23.29 10.65
CA GLU A 30 19.82 23.04 12.07
C GLU A 30 18.34 22.83 12.37
N ARG A 31 17.47 23.65 11.77
CA ARG A 31 16.02 23.52 11.91
C ARG A 31 15.53 22.22 11.29
N LEU A 32 16.03 21.89 10.10
CA LEU A 32 15.71 20.63 9.44
C LEU A 32 16.14 19.43 10.29
N TYR A 33 17.39 19.45 10.79
CA TYR A 33 17.94 18.39 11.62
C TYR A 33 17.14 18.21 12.92
N ALA A 34 16.74 19.30 13.58
CA ALA A 34 15.91 19.25 14.78
C ALA A 34 14.54 18.58 14.52
N ILE A 35 13.92 18.87 13.37
CA ILE A 35 12.66 18.23 12.95
C ILE A 35 12.90 16.74 12.65
N GLN A 36 13.98 16.38 11.98
CA GLN A 36 14.32 14.98 11.68
C GLN A 36 14.59 14.16 12.95
N CYS A 37 15.29 14.74 13.93
CA CYS A 37 15.48 14.09 15.24
C CYS A 37 14.14 13.82 15.92
N TRP A 38 13.24 14.82 15.94
CA TRP A 38 11.90 14.64 16.49
C TRP A 38 11.09 13.56 15.76
N LEU A 39 11.12 13.53 14.42
CA LEU A 39 10.45 12.51 13.61
C LEU A 39 11.04 11.11 13.87
N SER A 40 12.37 10.99 13.90
CA SER A 40 13.07 9.74 14.19
C SER A 40 12.70 9.18 15.56
N GLU A 41 12.58 10.05 16.59
CA GLU A 41 12.10 9.65 17.91
C GLU A 41 10.63 9.20 17.90
N LEU A 42 9.79 9.85 17.08
CA LEU A 42 8.37 9.53 16.97
C LEU A 42 8.12 8.21 16.23
N THR A 43 8.84 7.95 15.13
CA THR A 43 8.59 6.83 14.22
C THR A 43 9.50 5.63 14.46
N GLY A 44 10.66 5.84 15.09
CA GLY A 44 11.74 4.85 15.19
C GLY A 44 12.55 4.68 13.90
N SER A 45 12.35 5.53 12.89
CA SER A 45 13.11 5.53 11.63
C SER A 45 14.50 6.14 11.81
N GLU A 46 15.42 5.85 10.89
CA GLU A 46 16.72 6.53 10.85
C GLU A 46 16.53 8.03 10.52
N ILE A 47 17.39 8.90 11.06
CA ILE A 47 17.27 10.37 10.88
C ILE A 47 17.30 10.76 9.39
N ASP A 48 18.15 10.11 8.60
CA ASP A 48 18.30 10.38 7.17
C ASP A 48 17.06 9.97 6.35
N GLU A 49 16.25 9.03 6.86
CA GLU A 49 15.00 8.60 6.22
C GLU A 49 13.86 9.60 6.47
N CYS A 50 13.99 10.46 7.48
CA CYS A 50 12.95 11.43 7.86
C CYS A 50 12.93 12.69 6.98
N VAL A 51 13.91 12.88 6.09
CA VAL A 51 14.09 14.14 5.30
C VAL A 51 12.83 14.50 4.52
N ALA A 52 12.22 13.54 3.83
CA ALA A 52 11.06 13.79 2.97
C ALA A 52 9.86 14.34 3.76
N THR A 53 9.66 13.87 4.99
CA THR A 53 8.60 14.34 5.90
C THR A 53 9.00 15.61 6.64
N ALA A 54 10.29 15.80 6.93
CA ALA A 54 10.79 16.96 7.67
C ALA A 54 10.76 18.25 6.84
N VAL A 55 11.03 18.19 5.53
CA VAL A 55 11.10 19.36 4.65
C VAL A 55 9.76 20.14 4.57
N PRO A 56 8.60 19.49 4.34
CA PRO A 56 7.32 20.18 4.38
C PRO A 56 7.03 20.85 5.73
N ILE A 57 7.30 20.16 6.84
CA ILE A 57 7.11 20.70 8.21
C ILE A 57 7.98 21.94 8.42
N LEU A 58 9.25 21.90 8.00
CA LEU A 58 10.16 23.04 8.01
C LEU A 58 9.59 24.20 7.20
N GLY A 59 9.05 23.91 6.02
CA GLY A 59 8.37 24.88 5.16
C GLY A 59 7.22 25.58 5.89
N ILE A 60 6.35 24.83 6.56
CA ILE A 60 5.22 25.39 7.32
C ILE A 60 5.67 26.22 8.50
N GLU A 61 6.61 25.73 9.31
CA GLU A 61 7.14 26.49 10.44
C GLU A 61 7.82 27.79 9.98
N ASN A 62 8.54 27.75 8.85
CA ASN A 62 9.10 28.95 8.24
C ASN A 62 8.02 29.94 7.78
N GLN A 63 6.98 29.48 7.08
CA GLN A 63 5.89 30.33 6.62
C GLN A 63 5.15 30.98 7.80
N VAL A 64 4.89 30.21 8.87
CA VAL A 64 4.25 30.71 10.08
C VAL A 64 5.15 31.70 10.83
N ALA A 65 6.45 31.41 10.97
CA ALA A 65 7.39 32.31 11.64
C ALA A 65 7.62 33.61 10.87
N LEU A 66 7.67 33.54 9.53
CA LEU A 66 7.79 34.71 8.65
C LEU A 66 6.48 35.50 8.53
N GLY A 67 5.34 34.84 8.75
CA GLY A 67 4.01 35.39 8.45
C GLY A 67 3.74 35.51 6.95
N ASP A 68 4.42 34.72 6.12
CA ASP A 68 4.35 34.77 4.65
C ASP A 68 4.41 33.35 4.04
N PRO A 69 3.38 32.91 3.29
CA PRO A 69 2.14 33.62 3.02
C PRO A 69 1.22 33.66 4.26
N PRO A 70 0.41 34.72 4.43
CA PRO A 70 -0.44 34.90 5.61
C PRO A 70 -1.50 33.79 5.74
N VAL A 71 -1.87 33.14 4.64
CA VAL A 71 -2.88 32.07 4.59
C VAL A 71 -2.46 30.84 5.41
N THR A 72 -1.16 30.53 5.49
CA THR A 72 -0.66 29.37 6.25
C THR A 72 -0.89 29.56 7.74
N GLY A 73 -0.51 30.73 8.28
CA GLY A 73 -0.76 31.09 9.67
C GLY A 73 -2.26 31.16 10.00
N ALA A 74 -3.04 31.81 9.13
CA ALA A 74 -4.49 31.90 9.30
C ALA A 74 -5.19 30.52 9.28
N THR A 75 -4.69 29.59 8.47
CA THR A 75 -5.20 28.21 8.43
C THR A 75 -4.84 27.47 9.71
N LEU A 76 -3.60 27.58 10.19
CA LEU A 76 -3.18 26.98 11.45
C LEU A 76 -4.05 27.49 12.62
N ASP A 77 -4.24 28.81 12.75
CA ASP A 77 -5.09 29.41 13.79
C ASP A 77 -6.53 28.88 13.70
N ARG A 78 -7.10 28.81 12.49
CA ARG A 78 -8.45 28.28 12.25
C ARG A 78 -8.60 26.81 12.67
N LEU A 79 -7.58 25.97 12.45
CA LEU A 79 -7.60 24.56 12.88
C LEU A 79 -7.48 24.43 14.40
N LEU A 80 -6.62 25.24 15.04
CA LEU A 80 -6.48 25.28 16.49
C LEU A 80 -7.76 25.75 17.19
N GLU A 81 -8.46 26.75 16.62
CA GLU A 81 -9.76 27.23 17.10
C GLU A 81 -10.87 26.16 17.00
N ALA A 82 -10.68 25.17 16.13
CA ALA A 82 -11.57 24.02 15.97
C ALA A 82 -11.15 22.80 16.82
N ASP A 83 -10.32 23.00 17.85
CA ASP A 83 -9.80 21.98 18.78
C ASP A 83 -8.93 20.88 18.12
N ILE A 84 -8.36 21.14 16.94
CA ILE A 84 -7.32 20.28 16.35
C ILE A 84 -5.98 20.61 17.00
N ASP A 85 -5.20 19.59 17.41
CA ASP A 85 -3.89 19.85 18.00
C ASP A 85 -2.89 20.38 16.96
N ARG A 86 -1.91 21.18 17.43
CA ARG A 86 -0.97 21.90 16.55
C ARG A 86 -0.16 20.97 15.67
N MET A 87 0.22 19.79 16.17
CA MET A 87 0.99 18.81 15.40
C MET A 87 0.16 18.28 14.23
N THR A 88 -1.07 17.83 14.49
CA THR A 88 -1.99 17.39 13.44
C THR A 88 -2.30 18.51 12.45
N ALA A 89 -2.54 19.73 12.93
CA ALA A 89 -2.77 20.88 12.06
C ALA A 89 -1.57 21.15 11.13
N ILE A 90 -0.34 21.09 11.65
CA ILE A 90 0.88 21.24 10.83
C ILE A 90 1.02 20.12 9.82
N GLN A 91 0.69 18.88 10.18
CA GLN A 91 0.75 17.73 9.26
C GLN A 91 -0.20 17.91 8.09
N VAL A 92 -1.47 18.25 8.34
CA VAL A 92 -2.46 18.47 7.27
C VAL A 92 -2.04 19.61 6.34
N ILE A 93 -1.55 20.73 6.89
CA ILE A 93 -1.04 21.84 6.08
C ILE A 93 0.20 21.41 5.27
N SER A 94 1.08 20.57 5.86
CA SER A 94 2.28 20.04 5.22
C SER A 94 1.96 19.09 4.06
N GLU A 95 0.87 18.32 4.14
CA GLU A 95 0.39 17.47 3.04
C GLU A 95 -0.03 18.32 1.84
N VAL A 96 -0.83 19.37 2.08
CA VAL A 96 -1.24 20.32 1.02
C VAL A 96 -0.03 21.00 0.37
N LEU A 97 0.99 21.37 1.16
CA LEU A 97 2.24 21.91 0.63
C LEU A 97 3.00 20.88 -0.21
N SER A 98 3.06 19.63 0.26
CA SER A 98 3.74 18.53 -0.44
C SER A 98 3.08 18.26 -1.80
N ASP A 99 1.76 18.18 -1.85
CA ASP A 99 0.99 17.99 -3.09
C ASP A 99 1.22 19.15 -4.07
N SER A 100 1.24 20.38 -3.56
CA SER A 100 1.49 21.58 -4.36
C SER A 100 2.92 21.59 -4.94
N LEU A 101 3.91 21.18 -4.15
CA LEU A 101 5.30 21.05 -4.61
C LEU A 101 5.44 19.92 -5.63
N GLN A 102 4.80 18.77 -5.38
CA GLN A 102 4.83 17.63 -6.29
C GLN A 102 4.18 17.97 -7.64
N ALA A 103 3.02 18.65 -7.64
CA ALA A 103 2.36 19.14 -8.84
C ALA A 103 3.29 20.08 -9.64
N THR A 104 4.00 20.97 -8.94
CA THR A 104 4.97 21.90 -9.53
C THR A 104 6.14 21.15 -10.21
N ILE A 105 6.73 20.18 -9.51
CA ILE A 105 7.85 19.36 -10.00
C ILE A 105 7.44 18.51 -11.22
N LEU A 106 6.30 17.81 -11.13
CA LEU A 106 5.80 16.94 -12.20
C LEU A 106 5.38 17.73 -13.44
N ALA A 107 4.72 18.87 -13.25
CA ALA A 107 4.27 19.72 -14.35
C ALA A 107 5.38 20.60 -14.95
N LYS A 108 6.55 20.70 -14.28
CA LYS A 108 7.64 21.63 -14.63
C LYS A 108 7.16 23.08 -14.78
N LYS A 109 6.26 23.51 -13.90
CA LYS A 109 5.70 24.87 -13.86
C LYS A 109 6.22 25.60 -12.62
N ASP A 110 5.93 26.89 -12.54
CA ASP A 110 6.14 27.67 -11.32
C ASP A 110 5.12 27.26 -10.25
N PHE A 111 5.46 27.47 -8.98
CA PHE A 111 4.57 27.19 -7.84
C PHE A 111 3.33 28.08 -7.91
N ASP A 112 2.15 27.46 -7.90
CA ASP A 112 0.87 28.16 -7.96
C ASP A 112 0.43 28.53 -6.54
N SER A 113 0.80 29.73 -6.10
CA SER A 113 0.46 30.24 -4.77
C SER A 113 -1.04 30.40 -4.55
N ASP A 114 -1.80 30.69 -5.60
CA ASP A 114 -3.25 30.90 -5.51
C ASP A 114 -3.96 29.55 -5.33
N ALA A 115 -3.52 28.52 -6.06
CA ALA A 115 -4.02 27.16 -5.88
C ALA A 115 -3.69 26.60 -4.49
N PHE A 116 -2.46 26.83 -4.00
CA PHE A 116 -2.05 26.46 -2.65
C PHE A 116 -2.93 27.13 -1.58
N ALA A 117 -3.15 28.46 -1.70
CA ALA A 117 -4.02 29.19 -0.78
C ALA A 117 -5.46 28.67 -0.79
N GLN A 118 -6.02 28.39 -1.97
CA GLN A 118 -7.35 27.81 -2.11
C GLN A 118 -7.47 26.42 -1.47
N ALA A 119 -6.44 25.58 -1.62
CA ALA A 119 -6.41 24.25 -1.01
C ALA A 119 -6.41 24.35 0.53
N LEU A 120 -5.63 25.28 1.11
CA LEU A 120 -5.63 25.51 2.56
C LEU A 120 -6.99 26.02 3.09
N GLU A 121 -7.68 26.87 2.33
CA GLU A 121 -9.03 27.34 2.68
C GLU A 121 -10.08 26.22 2.66
N GLN A 122 -9.86 25.19 1.83
CA GLN A 122 -10.78 24.05 1.68
C GLN A 122 -10.65 23.00 2.78
N ILE A 123 -9.61 23.05 3.62
CA ILE A 123 -9.45 22.11 4.74
C ILE A 123 -10.61 22.29 5.72
N ASP A 124 -11.52 21.32 5.82
CA ASP A 124 -12.60 21.30 6.80
C ASP A 124 -12.12 20.64 8.11
N PRO A 125 -12.12 21.35 9.26
CA PRO A 125 -11.73 20.76 10.54
C PRO A 125 -12.58 19.53 10.92
N ALA A 126 -13.83 19.45 10.46
CA ALA A 126 -14.69 18.30 10.74
C ALA A 126 -14.19 17.01 10.07
N ASP A 127 -13.53 17.13 8.91
CA ASP A 127 -12.94 16.00 8.19
C ASP A 127 -11.68 15.51 8.91
N ILE A 128 -10.90 16.42 9.51
CA ILE A 128 -9.73 16.09 10.35
C ILE A 128 -10.16 15.39 11.64
N ALA A 129 -11.24 15.86 12.27
CA ALA A 129 -11.75 15.30 13.52
C ALA A 129 -12.28 13.86 13.38
N LEU A 130 -12.65 13.43 12.18
CA LEU A 130 -13.05 12.04 11.88
C LEU A 130 -11.84 11.09 11.80
N ASP A 131 -10.68 11.60 11.38
CA ASP A 131 -9.43 10.82 11.29
C ASP A 131 -8.58 10.87 12.57
N TYR A 132 -8.68 11.93 13.37
CA TYR A 132 -7.79 12.19 14.52
C TYR A 132 -8.51 12.41 15.87
N THR A 133 -9.66 11.77 16.14
CA THR A 133 -10.11 11.67 17.54
C THR A 133 -9.06 10.92 18.35
N THR A 134 -8.29 11.68 19.13
CA THR A 134 -7.23 11.24 20.02
C THR A 134 -7.83 10.53 21.24
N ASP A 135 -8.19 9.27 21.08
CA ASP A 135 -8.05 8.31 22.18
C ASP A 135 -6.71 7.60 22.00
N LYS A 136 -5.66 8.16 22.64
CA LYS A 136 -4.35 7.53 22.80
C LYS A 136 -4.33 6.53 23.96
N THR A 137 -5.46 5.90 24.26
CA THR A 137 -5.39 4.51 24.72
C THR A 137 -5.12 3.65 23.49
N PRO A 138 -4.29 2.59 23.56
CA PRO A 138 -4.30 1.59 22.50
C PRO A 138 -5.76 1.22 22.30
N ARG A 139 -6.32 1.55 21.12
CA ARG A 139 -7.63 1.05 20.74
C ARG A 139 -7.46 -0.46 20.83
N GLU A 140 -7.98 -1.07 21.90
CA GLU A 140 -8.17 -2.51 21.88
C GLU A 140 -8.90 -2.77 20.57
N PRO A 141 -8.37 -3.64 19.70
CA PRO A 141 -8.94 -3.83 18.38
C PRO A 141 -10.44 -4.03 18.58
N SER A 142 -11.26 -3.11 18.05
CA SER A 142 -12.71 -3.26 18.08
C SER A 142 -13.08 -4.27 17.00
N SER A 143 -12.56 -5.47 17.16
CA SER A 143 -12.98 -6.67 16.48
C SER A 143 -12.63 -7.79 17.46
N SER A 144 -13.55 -8.71 17.68
CA SER A 144 -13.26 -9.98 18.33
C SER A 144 -12.27 -10.85 17.53
N VAL A 145 -11.52 -10.25 16.60
CA VAL A 145 -10.55 -10.91 15.71
C VAL A 145 -9.15 -10.54 16.22
N PRO A 146 -8.33 -11.53 16.60
CA PRO A 146 -6.98 -11.31 17.10
C PRO A 146 -6.07 -10.72 16.01
N GLU A 147 -4.99 -10.06 16.44
CA GLU A 147 -3.86 -9.68 15.58
C GLU A 147 -3.33 -10.89 14.82
N PHE A 148 -2.85 -10.70 13.59
CA PHE A 148 -2.31 -11.79 12.78
C PHE A 148 -0.99 -12.30 13.36
N SER A 149 -1.08 -13.32 14.21
CA SER A 149 0.06 -13.86 14.96
C SER A 149 0.77 -15.00 14.20
N PRO A 150 2.02 -15.36 14.60
CA PRO A 150 2.69 -16.55 14.09
C PRO A 150 1.88 -17.85 14.26
N GLU A 151 1.05 -17.94 15.29
CA GLU A 151 0.13 -19.06 15.51
C GLU A 151 -1.01 -19.06 14.48
N GLN A 152 -1.61 -17.90 14.19
CA GLN A 152 -2.63 -17.78 13.13
C GLN A 152 -2.03 -18.14 11.77
N ARG A 153 -0.80 -17.69 11.48
CA ARG A 153 -0.05 -18.11 10.30
C ARG A 153 0.15 -19.63 10.25
N ARG A 154 0.54 -20.24 11.38
CA ARG A 154 0.74 -21.69 11.47
C ARG A 154 -0.53 -22.46 11.17
N VAL A 155 -1.69 -22.01 11.66
CA VAL A 155 -2.99 -22.62 11.34
C VAL A 155 -3.23 -22.67 9.83
N LEU A 156 -2.91 -21.58 9.12
CA LEU A 156 -3.09 -21.52 7.66
C LEU A 156 -2.08 -22.38 6.89
N ILE A 157 -0.83 -22.45 7.35
CA ILE A 157 0.19 -23.36 6.81
C ILE A 157 -0.27 -24.82 6.97
N ASP A 158 -0.60 -25.23 8.19
CA ASP A 158 -0.96 -26.61 8.51
C ASP A 158 -2.22 -27.05 7.75
N PHE A 159 -3.21 -26.16 7.63
CA PHE A 159 -4.41 -26.39 6.82
C PHE A 159 -4.06 -26.62 5.34
N ALA A 160 -3.25 -25.72 4.76
CA ALA A 160 -2.90 -25.80 3.35
C ALA A 160 -2.08 -27.07 3.03
N GLU A 161 -1.12 -27.42 3.89
CA GLU A 161 -0.30 -28.63 3.71
C GLU A 161 -1.13 -29.91 3.82
N ARG A 162 -2.04 -29.98 4.80
CA ARG A 162 -2.94 -31.13 5.00
C ARG A 162 -3.88 -31.36 3.82
N HIS A 163 -4.30 -30.28 3.15
CA HIS A 163 -5.28 -30.31 2.08
C HIS A 163 -4.70 -29.96 0.70
N ALA A 164 -3.39 -30.10 0.52
CA ALA A 164 -2.74 -29.85 -0.77
C ALA A 164 -3.32 -30.75 -1.89
N ASP A 165 -3.70 -31.99 -1.58
CA ASP A 165 -4.34 -32.91 -2.53
C ASP A 165 -5.76 -32.48 -2.94
N LYS A 166 -6.40 -31.62 -2.12
CA LYS A 166 -7.70 -31.01 -2.37
C LYS A 166 -7.61 -29.65 -3.05
N GLN A 167 -6.43 -29.26 -3.55
CA GLN A 167 -6.24 -27.98 -4.22
C GLN A 167 -6.49 -26.77 -3.31
N ALA A 168 -6.31 -26.92 -1.99
CA ALA A 168 -6.25 -25.76 -1.10
C ALA A 168 -5.04 -24.89 -1.48
N MET A 169 -5.21 -23.57 -1.47
CA MET A 169 -4.09 -22.65 -1.74
C MET A 169 -3.04 -22.79 -0.64
N SER A 170 -1.76 -22.73 -1.01
CA SER A 170 -0.69 -22.65 -0.01
C SER A 170 -0.86 -21.41 0.87
N TRP A 171 -0.19 -21.36 2.03
CA TRP A 171 -0.20 -20.17 2.88
C TRP A 171 0.19 -18.89 2.12
N PRO A 172 1.32 -18.83 1.38
CA PRO A 172 1.67 -17.63 0.64
C PRO A 172 0.65 -17.27 -0.45
N GLU A 173 0.12 -18.27 -1.17
CA GLU A 173 -0.93 -18.04 -2.18
C GLU A 173 -2.22 -17.50 -1.55
N THR A 174 -2.59 -17.98 -0.37
CA THR A 174 -3.72 -17.46 0.41
C THR A 174 -3.48 -16.01 0.81
N ALA A 175 -2.28 -15.68 1.30
CA ALA A 175 -1.92 -14.31 1.66
C ALA A 175 -1.97 -13.35 0.47
N GLY A 176 -1.39 -13.72 -0.67
CA GLY A 176 -1.44 -12.92 -1.90
C GLY A 176 -2.86 -12.81 -2.47
N PHE A 177 -3.65 -13.88 -2.40
CA PHE A 177 -5.04 -13.85 -2.83
C PHE A 177 -5.86 -12.88 -1.97
N LEU A 178 -5.72 -12.95 -0.64
CA LEU A 178 -6.42 -12.05 0.28
C LEU A 178 -5.93 -10.61 0.16
N PHE A 179 -4.66 -10.38 -0.19
CA PHE A 179 -4.17 -9.05 -0.56
C PHE A 179 -4.96 -8.48 -1.74
N ALA A 180 -5.09 -9.25 -2.83
CA ALA A 180 -5.86 -8.82 -4.00
C ALA A 180 -7.35 -8.56 -3.68
N VAL A 181 -7.94 -9.34 -2.77
CA VAL A 181 -9.30 -9.13 -2.26
C VAL A 181 -9.42 -7.83 -1.48
N MET A 182 -8.50 -7.58 -0.55
CA MET A 182 -8.53 -6.40 0.31
C MET A 182 -8.23 -5.11 -0.45
N ALA A 183 -7.45 -5.21 -1.52
CA ALA A 183 -7.16 -4.11 -2.45
C ALA A 183 -8.23 -3.91 -3.54
N CYS A 184 -9.32 -4.69 -3.59
CA CYS A 184 -10.32 -4.57 -4.66
C CYS A 184 -11.12 -3.24 -4.61
N PRO A 185 -11.49 -2.61 -5.74
CA PRO A 185 -12.39 -1.45 -5.76
C PRO A 185 -13.75 -1.69 -5.10
N ASP A 186 -14.17 -2.95 -5.01
CA ASP A 186 -15.42 -3.35 -4.36
C ASP A 186 -15.19 -4.07 -3.03
N MET A 187 -16.23 -4.03 -2.19
CA MET A 187 -16.29 -4.85 -0.98
C MET A 187 -16.64 -6.29 -1.35
N VAL A 188 -15.76 -7.22 -0.98
CA VAL A 188 -15.90 -8.65 -1.22
C VAL A 188 -16.19 -9.37 0.09
N MET A 189 -17.29 -10.12 0.17
CA MET A 189 -17.68 -10.81 1.39
C MET A 189 -16.89 -12.12 1.57
N PRO A 190 -16.56 -12.54 2.81
CA PRO A 190 -15.85 -13.79 3.09
C PRO A 190 -16.46 -15.06 2.46
N SER A 191 -17.79 -15.11 2.37
CA SER A 191 -18.51 -16.22 1.74
C SER A 191 -18.23 -16.38 0.24
N GLU A 192 -17.68 -15.35 -0.41
CA GLU A 192 -17.45 -15.36 -1.86
C GLU A 192 -16.09 -15.95 -2.24
N TRP A 193 -15.07 -15.71 -1.43
CA TRP A 193 -13.71 -16.17 -1.70
C TRP A 193 -13.28 -17.39 -0.86
N SER A 194 -13.94 -17.68 0.27
CA SER A 194 -13.53 -18.76 1.18
C SER A 194 -13.40 -20.11 0.50
N GLU A 195 -14.34 -20.48 -0.39
CA GLU A 195 -14.28 -21.71 -1.18
C GLU A 195 -13.09 -21.74 -2.15
N ILE A 196 -12.61 -20.59 -2.62
CA ILE A 196 -11.51 -20.49 -3.59
C ILE A 196 -10.19 -20.84 -2.91
N VAL A 197 -9.91 -20.22 -1.76
CA VAL A 197 -8.67 -20.50 -1.00
C VAL A 197 -8.70 -21.89 -0.34
N GLN A 198 -9.89 -22.41 -0.04
CA GLN A 198 -10.11 -23.72 0.58
C GLN A 198 -10.02 -24.89 -0.42
N GLY A 199 -10.30 -24.64 -1.70
CA GLY A 199 -10.36 -25.71 -2.71
C GLY A 199 -11.49 -26.70 -2.43
N GLU A 200 -11.21 -28.00 -2.60
CA GLU A 200 -12.16 -29.10 -2.34
C GLU A 200 -12.07 -29.63 -0.90
N ALA A 201 -11.33 -28.93 -0.01
CA ALA A 201 -11.21 -29.34 1.37
C ALA A 201 -12.56 -29.21 2.09
N VAL A 202 -12.88 -30.20 2.93
CA VAL A 202 -14.04 -30.20 3.80
C VAL A 202 -13.50 -30.24 5.22
N PHE A 203 -14.00 -29.37 6.08
CA PHE A 203 -13.67 -29.42 7.50
C PHE A 203 -14.37 -30.62 8.12
N ASP A 204 -13.58 -31.55 8.65
CA ASP A 204 -14.09 -32.70 9.39
C ASP A 204 -14.54 -32.29 10.80
N ASP A 205 -14.03 -31.16 11.30
CA ASP A 205 -14.26 -30.63 12.64
C ASP A 205 -14.62 -29.13 12.63
N THR A 206 -15.56 -28.76 13.51
CA THR A 206 -16.00 -27.38 13.73
C THR A 206 -14.94 -26.49 14.38
N GLU A 207 -14.04 -27.03 15.21
CA GLU A 207 -12.97 -26.22 15.82
C GLU A 207 -11.90 -25.83 14.78
N GLU A 208 -11.46 -26.76 13.94
CA GLU A 208 -10.55 -26.47 12.82
C GLU A 208 -11.15 -25.43 11.87
N ALA A 209 -12.41 -25.60 11.46
CA ALA A 209 -13.12 -24.64 10.60
C ALA A 209 -13.12 -23.23 11.21
N HIS A 210 -13.35 -23.16 12.52
CA HIS A 210 -13.36 -21.90 13.25
C HIS A 210 -11.97 -21.27 13.33
N ALA A 211 -10.94 -22.06 13.66
CA ALA A 211 -9.56 -21.59 13.75
C ALA A 211 -9.05 -21.06 12.40
N VAL A 212 -9.28 -21.78 11.31
CA VAL A 212 -8.89 -21.35 9.95
C VAL A 212 -9.64 -20.07 9.54
N THR A 213 -10.92 -19.96 9.90
CA THR A 213 -11.72 -18.76 9.62
C THR A 213 -11.17 -17.55 10.39
N ILE A 214 -10.89 -17.70 11.69
CA ILE A 214 -10.28 -16.65 12.52
C ILE A 214 -8.94 -16.22 11.94
N ALA A 215 -8.08 -17.16 11.56
CA ALA A 215 -6.77 -16.86 11.00
C ALA A 215 -6.86 -16.06 9.69
N ARG A 216 -7.81 -16.40 8.82
CA ARG A 216 -8.07 -15.66 7.58
C ARG A 216 -8.58 -14.24 7.86
N MET A 217 -9.49 -14.07 8.83
CA MET A 217 -9.97 -12.74 9.22
C MET A 217 -8.86 -11.89 9.84
N ALA A 218 -8.03 -12.48 10.70
CA ALA A 218 -6.87 -11.82 11.29
C ALA A 218 -5.89 -11.35 10.20
N LEU A 219 -5.61 -12.20 9.21
CA LEU A 219 -4.81 -11.83 8.05
C LEU A 219 -5.43 -10.67 7.26
N MET A 220 -6.73 -10.71 6.95
CA MET A 220 -7.39 -9.62 6.23
C MET A 220 -7.33 -8.30 7.00
N ASN A 221 -7.49 -8.33 8.33
CA ASN A 221 -7.36 -7.15 9.17
C ASN A 221 -5.92 -6.59 9.13
N TRP A 222 -4.91 -7.46 9.22
CA TRP A 222 -3.51 -7.07 9.10
C TRP A 222 -3.19 -6.46 7.72
N ILE A 223 -3.70 -7.08 6.63
CA ILE A 223 -3.57 -6.52 5.28
C ILE A 223 -4.24 -5.15 5.19
N SER A 224 -5.45 -5.00 5.74
CA SER A 224 -6.16 -3.72 5.76
C SER A 224 -5.38 -2.64 6.48
N ASP A 225 -4.78 -2.99 7.63
CA ASP A 225 -3.95 -2.09 8.43
C ASP A 225 -2.71 -1.64 7.63
N CYS A 226 -1.98 -2.58 7.02
CA CYS A 226 -0.86 -2.28 6.14
C CYS A 226 -1.25 -1.33 5.00
N ILE A 227 -2.34 -1.63 4.28
CA ILE A 227 -2.83 -0.78 3.19
C ILE A 227 -3.18 0.63 3.69
N SER A 228 -3.88 0.74 4.81
CA SER A 228 -4.26 2.04 5.38
C SER A 228 -3.06 2.89 5.81
N GLN A 229 -1.96 2.25 6.18
CA GLN A 229 -0.70 2.89 6.56
C GLN A 229 0.27 3.04 5.38
N ASN A 230 -0.18 2.77 4.15
CA ASN A 230 0.65 2.79 2.94
C ASN A 230 1.93 1.93 3.07
N ARG A 231 1.80 0.74 3.69
CA ARG A 231 2.87 -0.26 3.82
C ARG A 231 2.61 -1.45 2.91
N PRO A 232 3.64 -2.06 2.29
CA PRO A 232 3.46 -3.28 1.50
C PRO A 232 2.91 -4.40 2.39
N ALA A 233 1.71 -4.88 2.08
CA ALA A 233 1.03 -5.95 2.82
C ALA A 233 1.56 -7.35 2.42
N ILE A 234 2.87 -7.53 2.54
CA ILE A 234 3.59 -8.76 2.23
C ILE A 234 4.06 -9.38 3.56
N PRO A 235 3.63 -10.60 3.93
CA PRO A 235 4.07 -11.23 5.18
C PRO A 235 5.59 -11.43 5.22
N ASP A 236 6.20 -11.40 6.41
CA ASP A 236 7.65 -11.52 6.61
C ASP A 236 8.27 -12.75 5.91
N ASP A 237 7.59 -13.89 5.96
CA ASP A 237 8.05 -15.14 5.33
C ASP A 237 7.75 -15.22 3.82
N CYS A 238 7.14 -14.17 3.28
CA CYS A 238 6.83 -13.98 1.87
C CYS A 238 7.53 -12.76 1.29
N GLN A 239 8.45 -12.08 2.00
CA GLN A 239 9.17 -10.93 1.46
C GLN A 239 9.98 -11.30 0.20
N PRO A 240 10.14 -10.37 -0.76
CA PRO A 240 10.94 -10.61 -1.96
C PRO A 240 12.35 -11.10 -1.59
N ASP A 241 12.77 -12.21 -2.19
CA ASP A 241 14.13 -12.70 -1.99
C ASP A 241 15.14 -11.65 -2.52
N PRO A 242 16.22 -11.34 -1.78
CA PRO A 242 17.22 -10.38 -2.27
C PRO A 242 17.91 -10.83 -3.55
N GLU A 243 17.89 -12.11 -3.89
CA GLU A 243 18.35 -12.63 -5.19
C GLU A 243 17.17 -12.75 -6.17
N PRO A 244 17.06 -11.88 -7.21
CA PRO A 244 15.87 -11.82 -8.06
C PRO A 244 15.55 -13.13 -8.79
N LEU A 245 16.56 -13.92 -9.14
CA LEU A 245 16.36 -15.21 -9.81
C LEU A 245 15.92 -16.32 -8.84
N ARG A 246 16.25 -16.21 -7.54
CA ARG A 246 15.81 -17.14 -6.49
C ARG A 246 14.30 -17.07 -6.29
N ILE A 247 13.71 -15.89 -6.52
CA ILE A 247 12.26 -15.70 -6.54
C ILE A 247 11.60 -16.66 -7.54
N LEU A 248 12.18 -16.86 -8.72
CA LEU A 248 11.55 -17.63 -9.80
C LEU A 248 11.53 -19.16 -9.58
N GLU A 249 12.06 -19.63 -8.45
CA GLU A 249 12.04 -21.04 -8.07
C GLU A 249 10.70 -21.47 -7.47
N THR A 250 10.35 -22.75 -7.63
CA THR A 250 9.02 -23.28 -7.29
C THR A 250 8.69 -23.27 -5.79
N ASP A 251 9.71 -23.27 -4.94
CA ASP A 251 9.62 -23.28 -3.48
C ASP A 251 9.64 -21.88 -2.85
N ASN A 252 9.93 -20.83 -3.63
CA ASN A 252 10.03 -19.48 -3.10
C ASN A 252 8.64 -18.92 -2.72
N ASN A 253 8.50 -18.52 -1.46
CA ASN A 253 7.23 -18.03 -0.91
C ASN A 253 6.74 -16.76 -1.58
N PHE A 254 7.62 -15.84 -1.97
CA PHE A 254 7.19 -14.61 -2.63
C PHE A 254 6.62 -14.88 -4.03
N ALA A 255 7.21 -15.80 -4.80
CA ALA A 255 6.61 -16.24 -6.06
C ALA A 255 5.23 -16.88 -5.88
N ARG A 256 5.06 -17.66 -4.80
CA ARG A 256 3.76 -18.23 -4.41
C ARG A 256 2.76 -17.12 -4.03
N TRP A 257 3.21 -16.10 -3.29
CA TRP A 257 2.41 -14.93 -2.96
C TRP A 257 1.95 -14.18 -4.23
N CYS A 258 2.86 -13.92 -5.18
CA CYS A 258 2.53 -13.35 -6.50
C CYS A 258 1.51 -14.17 -7.29
N ARG A 259 1.57 -15.52 -7.23
CA ARG A 259 0.52 -16.40 -7.80
C ARG A 259 -0.83 -16.22 -7.12
N GLY A 260 -0.82 -16.04 -5.80
CA GLY A 260 -2.01 -15.66 -5.03
C GLY A 260 -2.62 -14.35 -5.52
N VAL A 261 -1.80 -13.30 -5.62
CA VAL A 261 -2.24 -11.96 -6.09
C VAL A 261 -2.84 -12.04 -7.49
N THR A 262 -2.12 -12.61 -8.44
CA THR A 262 -2.59 -12.76 -9.82
C THR A 262 -3.85 -13.61 -9.93
N SER A 263 -3.99 -14.66 -9.11
CA SER A 263 -5.21 -15.47 -9.04
C SER A 263 -6.40 -14.67 -8.50
N GLY A 264 -6.19 -13.89 -7.44
CA GLY A 264 -7.19 -13.00 -6.86
C GLY A 264 -7.62 -11.90 -7.83
N HIS A 265 -6.67 -11.22 -8.46
CA HIS A 265 -6.95 -10.20 -9.47
C HIS A 265 -7.78 -10.77 -10.64
N ASN A 266 -7.38 -11.92 -11.19
CA ASN A 266 -8.12 -12.58 -12.27
C ASN A 266 -9.56 -12.93 -11.87
N TRP A 267 -9.80 -13.28 -10.60
CA TRP A 267 -11.15 -13.54 -10.11
C TRP A 267 -11.98 -12.26 -9.98
N LEU A 268 -11.32 -11.14 -9.65
CA LEU A 268 -11.90 -9.82 -9.43
C LEU A 268 -11.90 -8.94 -10.69
N GLN A 269 -11.47 -9.46 -11.84
CA GLN A 269 -11.26 -8.70 -13.07
C GLN A 269 -12.44 -7.80 -13.42
N LEU A 270 -13.68 -8.30 -13.29
CA LEU A 270 -14.89 -7.50 -13.59
C LEU A 270 -15.03 -6.27 -12.69
N SER A 271 -14.61 -6.34 -11.42
CA SER A 271 -14.64 -5.19 -10.50
C SER A 271 -13.65 -4.12 -10.95
N TRP A 272 -12.46 -4.54 -11.38
CA TRP A 272 -11.45 -3.63 -11.92
C TRP A 272 -11.87 -3.02 -13.26
N ASP A 273 -12.39 -3.84 -14.19
CA ASP A 273 -12.87 -3.41 -15.51
C ASP A 273 -14.07 -2.43 -15.40
N GLU A 274 -14.92 -2.57 -14.37
CA GLU A 274 -16.05 -1.66 -14.11
C GLU A 274 -15.60 -0.36 -13.42
N ALA A 275 -14.53 -0.41 -12.63
CA ALA A 275 -14.02 0.74 -11.88
C ALA A 275 -13.12 1.66 -12.73
N LEU A 276 -12.24 1.08 -13.56
CA LEU A 276 -11.21 1.83 -14.27
C LEU A 276 -11.63 2.20 -15.69
N GLU A 277 -11.37 3.45 -16.07
CA GLU A 277 -11.45 3.84 -17.47
C GLU A 277 -10.26 3.25 -18.25
N GLN A 278 -10.56 2.65 -19.41
CA GLN A 278 -9.55 2.07 -20.29
C GLN A 278 -8.50 3.10 -20.70
N ASP A 279 -7.21 2.72 -20.65
CA ASP A 279 -6.04 3.56 -20.98
C ASP A 279 -5.84 4.78 -20.06
N SER A 280 -6.54 4.85 -18.92
CA SER A 280 -6.30 5.85 -17.88
C SER A 280 -4.88 5.75 -17.29
N HIS A 281 -4.49 6.71 -16.46
CA HIS A 281 -3.21 6.60 -15.74
C HIS A 281 -3.19 5.37 -14.83
N ASP A 282 -4.28 5.14 -14.11
CA ASP A 282 -4.38 4.07 -13.12
C ASP A 282 -4.51 2.69 -13.77
N ASP A 283 -5.21 2.57 -14.90
CA ASP A 283 -5.25 1.34 -15.70
C ASP A 283 -3.84 0.91 -16.15
N ARG A 284 -3.00 1.88 -16.55
CA ARG A 284 -1.60 1.61 -16.92
C ARG A 284 -0.74 1.24 -15.71
N ALA A 285 -0.89 1.94 -14.58
CA ALA A 285 -0.18 1.64 -13.35
C ALA A 285 -0.54 0.24 -12.82
N LEU A 286 -1.83 -0.09 -12.78
CA LEU A 286 -2.34 -1.42 -12.46
C LEU A 286 -1.74 -2.48 -13.41
N GLY A 287 -1.74 -2.21 -14.71
CA GLY A 287 -1.14 -3.09 -15.71
C GLY A 287 0.35 -3.36 -15.45
N ILE A 288 1.12 -2.33 -15.07
CA ILE A 288 2.54 -2.48 -14.69
C ILE A 288 2.68 -3.38 -13.46
N ALA A 289 1.89 -3.13 -12.40
CA ALA A 289 1.92 -3.95 -11.20
C ALA A 289 1.61 -5.43 -11.49
N LEU A 290 0.60 -5.68 -12.32
CA LEU A 290 0.23 -7.04 -12.74
C LEU A 290 1.30 -7.73 -13.58
N ILE A 291 2.01 -7.00 -14.44
CA ILE A 291 3.16 -7.54 -15.18
C ILE A 291 4.25 -7.97 -14.20
N LEU A 292 4.53 -7.17 -13.17
CA LEU A 292 5.55 -7.49 -12.16
C LEU A 292 5.17 -8.72 -11.34
N PHE A 293 3.95 -8.80 -10.81
CA PHE A 293 3.48 -9.99 -10.09
C PHE A 293 3.46 -11.22 -10.98
N THR A 294 3.04 -11.09 -12.24
CA THR A 294 3.05 -12.20 -13.20
C THR A 294 4.47 -12.66 -13.50
N PHE A 295 5.41 -11.73 -13.69
CA PHE A 295 6.82 -12.05 -13.92
C PHE A 295 7.41 -12.87 -12.77
N PHE A 296 7.17 -12.47 -11.52
CA PHE A 296 7.70 -13.16 -10.36
C PHE A 296 6.88 -14.37 -9.90
N SER A 297 5.77 -14.69 -10.56
CA SER A 297 4.91 -15.82 -10.19
C SER A 297 5.56 -17.20 -10.40
N ASN A 298 6.37 -17.34 -11.45
CA ASN A 298 7.23 -18.48 -11.75
C ASN A 298 8.15 -18.17 -12.93
N ARG A 299 9.19 -19.01 -13.12
CA ARG A 299 10.15 -18.90 -14.22
C ARG A 299 9.52 -18.93 -15.62
N GLU A 300 8.52 -19.77 -15.85
CA GLU A 300 7.88 -19.91 -17.17
C GLU A 300 7.20 -18.60 -17.60
N MET A 301 6.53 -17.91 -16.66
CA MET A 301 5.91 -16.61 -16.94
C MET A 301 6.97 -15.52 -17.14
N ALA A 302 8.04 -15.51 -16.33
CA ALA A 302 9.14 -14.57 -16.49
C ALA A 302 9.76 -14.66 -17.89
N GLU A 303 10.07 -15.88 -18.34
CA GLU A 303 10.63 -16.15 -19.67
C GLU A 303 9.68 -15.70 -20.79
N ARG A 304 8.37 -15.94 -20.66
CA ARG A 304 7.37 -15.44 -21.61
C ARG A 304 7.33 -13.92 -21.69
N VAL A 305 7.38 -13.23 -20.56
CA VAL A 305 7.43 -11.76 -20.52
C VAL A 305 8.69 -11.25 -21.22
N VAL A 306 9.83 -11.90 -20.99
CA VAL A 306 11.09 -11.57 -21.68
C VAL A 306 10.94 -11.75 -23.19
N GLU A 307 10.39 -12.88 -23.63
CA GLU A 307 10.17 -13.19 -25.05
C GLU A 307 9.22 -12.20 -25.73
N GLU A 308 8.08 -11.87 -25.12
CA GLU A 308 7.13 -10.90 -25.69
C GLU A 308 7.72 -9.50 -25.78
N MET A 309 8.48 -9.06 -24.77
CA MET A 309 9.18 -7.78 -24.82
C MET A 309 10.29 -7.76 -25.88
N ALA A 310 11.01 -8.87 -26.07
CA ALA A 310 12.05 -8.97 -27.08
C ALA A 310 11.49 -8.83 -28.51
N LYS A 311 10.27 -9.32 -28.77
CA LYS A 311 9.59 -9.12 -30.07
C LYS A 311 9.39 -7.64 -30.42
N GLN A 312 9.26 -6.78 -29.41
CA GLN A 312 9.06 -5.33 -29.59
C GLN A 312 10.40 -4.56 -29.65
N ALA A 313 11.41 -5.01 -28.89
CA ALA A 313 12.69 -4.32 -28.74
C ALA A 313 13.78 -4.71 -29.78
N GLY A 314 13.61 -5.80 -30.51
CA GLY A 314 14.61 -6.29 -31.47
C GLY A 314 15.76 -7.09 -30.81
N PRO A 315 16.87 -7.35 -31.53
CA PRO A 315 17.93 -8.27 -31.10
C PRO A 315 18.79 -7.79 -29.91
N GLU A 316 18.61 -6.57 -29.41
CA GLU A 316 19.28 -6.00 -28.22
C GLU A 316 18.37 -6.06 -26.96
N GLY A 317 17.53 -7.08 -26.85
CA GLY A 317 16.66 -7.27 -25.68
C GLY A 317 17.43 -7.64 -24.41
N MET A 318 16.98 -7.11 -23.27
CA MET A 318 17.53 -7.49 -21.95
C MET A 318 17.32 -8.98 -21.65
N THR A 319 18.31 -9.58 -21.01
CA THR A 319 18.26 -10.95 -20.48
C THR A 319 17.23 -11.08 -19.36
N LEU A 320 16.88 -12.33 -19.01
CA LEU A 320 16.02 -12.63 -17.87
C LEU A 320 16.58 -12.06 -16.56
N GLU A 321 17.89 -12.19 -16.33
CA GLU A 321 18.56 -11.70 -15.13
C GLU A 321 18.54 -10.17 -15.02
N GLU A 322 18.81 -9.46 -16.12
CA GLU A 322 18.74 -7.99 -16.16
C GLU A 322 17.30 -7.49 -15.92
N LYS A 323 16.30 -8.17 -16.49
CA LYS A 323 14.89 -7.84 -16.26
C LYS A 323 14.48 -8.14 -14.83
N ALA A 324 14.82 -9.31 -14.30
CA ALA A 324 14.52 -9.68 -12.93
C ALA A 324 15.13 -8.67 -11.94
N THR A 325 16.38 -8.27 -12.15
CA THR A 325 17.05 -7.24 -11.32
C THR A 325 16.31 -5.90 -11.35
N ARG A 326 15.89 -5.43 -12.53
CA ARG A 326 15.15 -4.16 -12.65
C ARG A 326 13.74 -4.24 -12.07
N PHE A 327 13.04 -5.33 -12.34
CA PHE A 327 11.68 -5.54 -11.86
C PHE A 327 11.65 -5.73 -10.34
N HIS A 328 12.70 -6.33 -9.76
CA HIS A 328 12.87 -6.50 -8.32
C HIS A 328 12.81 -5.16 -7.57
N GLN A 329 13.43 -4.13 -8.13
CA GLN A 329 13.43 -2.77 -7.55
C GLN A 329 12.04 -2.11 -7.53
N LEU A 330 11.06 -2.66 -8.25
CA LEU A 330 9.73 -2.07 -8.42
C LEU A 330 8.63 -2.82 -7.66
N ILE A 331 8.91 -3.99 -7.06
CA ILE A 331 7.80 -4.86 -6.65
C ILE A 331 7.06 -4.37 -5.41
N GLU A 332 7.77 -3.81 -4.44
CA GLU A 332 7.14 -3.21 -3.26
C GLU A 332 6.26 -2.02 -3.67
N GLN A 333 6.78 -1.15 -4.53
CA GLN A 333 6.02 -0.04 -5.11
C GLN A 333 4.80 -0.54 -5.88
N ALA A 334 4.93 -1.63 -6.65
CA ALA A 334 3.81 -2.24 -7.35
C ALA A 334 2.71 -2.75 -6.41
N ALA A 335 3.08 -3.29 -5.23
CA ALA A 335 2.11 -3.69 -4.21
C ALA A 335 1.40 -2.49 -3.61
N LEU A 336 2.14 -1.41 -3.31
CA LEU A 336 1.56 -0.15 -2.83
C LEU A 336 0.58 0.44 -3.85
N GLU A 337 1.01 0.59 -5.11
CA GLU A 337 0.18 1.15 -6.19
C GLU A 337 -1.08 0.31 -6.44
N TYR A 338 -0.94 -1.02 -6.52
CA TYR A 338 -2.09 -1.92 -6.69
C TYR A 338 -3.13 -1.71 -5.59
N ALA A 339 -2.69 -1.60 -4.34
CA ALA A 339 -3.58 -1.39 -3.20
C ALA A 339 -4.17 0.03 -3.16
N ALA A 340 -3.36 1.04 -3.45
CA ALA A 340 -3.76 2.44 -3.43
C ALA A 340 -4.85 2.72 -4.48
N ILE A 341 -4.64 2.27 -5.74
CA ILE A 341 -5.62 2.44 -6.81
C ILE A 341 -6.96 1.82 -6.38
N GLY A 342 -6.94 0.57 -5.92
CA GLY A 342 -8.20 -0.06 -5.55
C GLY A 342 -8.89 0.57 -4.34
N LEU A 343 -8.13 1.07 -3.36
CA LEU A 343 -8.69 1.79 -2.21
C LEU A 343 -9.30 3.14 -2.62
N GLU A 344 -8.59 3.91 -3.44
CA GLU A 344 -9.06 5.18 -3.96
C GLU A 344 -10.38 4.98 -4.72
N TYR A 345 -10.38 4.03 -5.66
CA TYR A 345 -11.58 3.73 -6.42
C TYR A 345 -12.68 3.17 -5.53
N ARG A 346 -12.40 2.49 -4.41
CA ARG A 346 -13.43 2.07 -3.44
C ARG A 346 -14.09 3.25 -2.73
N GLN A 347 -13.32 4.28 -2.40
CA GLN A 347 -13.78 5.45 -1.65
C GLN A 347 -14.46 6.50 -2.54
N MET A 348 -14.22 6.49 -3.86
CA MET A 348 -14.88 7.43 -4.78
C MET A 348 -16.42 7.35 -4.70
N PRO A 349 -17.13 8.50 -4.58
CA PRO A 349 -18.58 8.53 -4.62
C PRO A 349 -19.07 8.04 -5.98
N SER A 350 -19.73 6.87 -6.04
CA SER A 350 -20.32 6.40 -7.30
C SER A 350 -21.44 7.36 -7.73
N ALA A 351 -21.32 7.94 -8.92
CA ALA A 351 -22.39 8.70 -9.56
C ALA A 351 -23.61 7.82 -9.94
N SER A 352 -23.51 6.49 -9.81
CA SER A 352 -24.61 5.57 -10.11
C SER A 352 -24.69 4.40 -9.12
N ALA A 353 -25.63 4.49 -8.18
CA ALA A 353 -26.13 3.45 -7.26
C ALA A 353 -25.14 2.93 -6.18
N PRO A 354 -25.67 2.44 -5.03
CA PRO A 354 -24.86 1.77 -4.02
C PRO A 354 -24.14 0.57 -4.63
N ARG A 355 -22.81 0.50 -4.45
CA ARG A 355 -21.98 -0.61 -4.92
C ARG A 355 -22.53 -1.91 -4.33
N LYS A 356 -22.96 -2.80 -5.21
CA LYS A 356 -23.50 -4.11 -4.80
C LYS A 356 -22.31 -4.99 -4.41
N PRO A 357 -22.48 -5.94 -3.46
CA PRO A 357 -21.50 -7.00 -3.26
C PRO A 357 -21.15 -7.61 -4.61
N VAL A 358 -19.85 -7.80 -4.86
CA VAL A 358 -19.33 -8.29 -6.13
C VAL A 358 -20.15 -9.53 -6.54
N ARG A 359 -20.79 -9.53 -7.71
CA ARG A 359 -21.27 -10.79 -8.29
C ARG A 359 -20.16 -11.32 -9.16
N SER A 360 -19.12 -11.85 -8.53
CA SER A 360 -18.04 -12.50 -9.27
C SER A 360 -18.67 -13.66 -10.04
N LYS A 361 -18.43 -13.69 -11.35
CA LYS A 361 -18.84 -14.83 -12.17
C LYS A 361 -17.98 -15.99 -11.69
N LYS A 362 -18.52 -16.92 -10.89
CA LYS A 362 -17.83 -18.18 -10.55
C LYS A 362 -17.31 -18.77 -11.86
N ILE A 363 -15.98 -18.75 -12.07
CA ILE A 363 -15.37 -19.29 -13.27
C ILE A 363 -15.52 -20.79 -13.16
N GLY A 364 -16.56 -21.32 -13.82
CA GLY A 364 -16.80 -22.74 -13.82
C GLY A 364 -15.56 -23.46 -14.34
N ARG A 365 -15.14 -24.54 -13.68
CA ARG A 365 -13.91 -25.30 -14.02
C ARG A 365 -13.74 -25.66 -15.50
N ASN A 366 -14.83 -25.69 -16.27
CA ASN A 366 -14.84 -25.99 -17.71
C ASN A 366 -14.96 -24.76 -18.64
N GLN A 367 -15.11 -23.54 -18.11
CA GLN A 367 -15.10 -22.29 -18.86
C GLN A 367 -13.71 -22.03 -19.47
N PRO A 368 -13.59 -21.23 -20.55
CA PRO A 368 -12.31 -20.71 -21.01
C PRO A 368 -11.55 -20.05 -19.85
N CYS A 369 -10.25 -20.31 -19.77
CA CYS A 369 -9.41 -19.77 -18.72
C CYS A 369 -9.10 -18.30 -19.00
N PRO A 370 -9.22 -17.39 -18.01
CA PRO A 370 -8.98 -15.96 -18.20
C PRO A 370 -7.51 -15.62 -18.53
N CYS A 371 -6.58 -16.54 -18.28
CA CYS A 371 -5.14 -16.47 -18.65
C CYS A 371 -4.84 -16.29 -20.16
N GLY A 372 -5.85 -16.13 -21.02
CA GLY A 372 -5.67 -16.01 -22.47
C GLY A 372 -5.20 -17.29 -23.19
N SER A 373 -4.94 -18.39 -22.47
CA SER A 373 -4.37 -19.62 -23.06
C SER A 373 -5.28 -20.38 -24.02
N GLY A 374 -6.56 -20.01 -24.13
CA GLY A 374 -7.59 -20.74 -24.89
C GLY A 374 -7.97 -22.10 -24.29
N LYS A 375 -7.37 -22.52 -23.16
CA LYS A 375 -7.69 -23.78 -22.47
C LYS A 375 -8.86 -23.58 -21.50
N LYS A 376 -9.54 -24.67 -21.12
CA LYS A 376 -10.51 -24.65 -20.02
C LYS A 376 -9.80 -24.33 -18.69
N TYR A 377 -10.45 -23.62 -17.77
CA TYR A 377 -9.88 -23.18 -16.50
C TYR A 377 -9.15 -24.31 -15.76
N LYS A 378 -9.78 -25.47 -15.56
CA LYS A 378 -9.16 -26.66 -14.94
C LYS A 378 -7.95 -27.27 -15.66
N LYS A 379 -7.62 -26.79 -16.85
CA LYS A 379 -6.51 -27.22 -17.70
C LYS A 379 -5.47 -26.11 -17.95
N CYS A 380 -5.68 -24.89 -17.46
CA CYS A 380 -4.68 -23.79 -17.38
C CYS A 380 -4.48 -23.47 -15.90
N CYS A 381 -4.97 -22.31 -15.42
CA CYS A 381 -4.76 -21.83 -14.05
C CYS A 381 -5.41 -22.68 -12.97
N GLY A 382 -6.43 -23.47 -13.30
CA GLY A 382 -7.05 -24.43 -12.37
C GLY A 382 -6.44 -25.83 -12.44
N ARG A 383 -5.22 -25.98 -12.99
CA ARG A 383 -4.53 -27.27 -13.11
C ARG A 383 -3.59 -27.43 -11.91
N PRO A 384 -3.45 -28.64 -11.33
CA PRO A 384 -2.57 -28.83 -10.18
C PRO A 384 -1.10 -28.60 -10.58
N GLY A 385 -0.41 -27.70 -9.87
CA GLY A 385 1.03 -27.45 -10.00
C GLY A 385 1.47 -26.55 -11.17
N ALA A 386 0.58 -25.68 -11.68
CA ALA A 386 0.92 -24.64 -12.65
C ALA A 386 1.30 -23.31 -11.99
#